data_AF-A0A2X3FIA9-F1
#
_entry.id   AF-A0A2X3FIA9-F1
#
_cell.length_a   1.000
_cell.length_b   1.000
_cell.length_c   1.000
_cell.angle_alpha   90.00
_cell.angle_beta   90.00
_cell.angle_gamma   90.00
#
_symmetry.space_group_name_H-M   'P 1'
#
loop_
_entity.id
_entity.type
_entity.pdbx_description
1 polymer ?
#
loop_
_entity_poly.entity_id
_entity_poly.type
_entity_poly.pdbx_seq_one_letter_code
_entity_poly.pdbx_strand_id
1 'polypeptide(L)'
;MQEMVKSGLLDMQKLATLEVEPLIDALNVLTKDYLDWISEQRASAGIKIIGFETQSQIAMDRCKEIHSRLQKGIDTLKLNEKALAAFRFANKAMATQRVRSLYALAKRRGEDTTIESFDIEKNRSWRPFQLAFLLLSIPSLANPNHSDRVQPVNAYADLLWFPTGGGKTEAYLGVAAFTMAIRRMQGNLGGYDSSRGLAVIMRYTLRLLTLQQFQRATALICAMEVLRREALNNGDMSLGLEPFTIGLWVGNKVTPGSTEESHRAIEDARNPGKNHAGTASPAQLTSCPWCGSSIIPGQDVEVKKDKLGGRTFVFCGDKKGRCDFSKGKSSKQAHPGLPVLVVDEEIYHRPPTMMIATVDKFAMMAWRGQVRTLFGRVGLECERHGLLWQGASCTGNHPRSQRTTFN
;
A
#
# COMPACT_ATOMS: atom_id res chain seq x y z
N MET A 1 -1.57 -28.69 -6.37
CA MET A 1 -0.90 -27.36 -6.50
C MET A 1 0.13 -27.29 -7.62
N GLN A 2 0.74 -28.42 -8.02
CA GLN A 2 1.71 -28.45 -9.12
C GLN A 2 1.09 -28.02 -10.46
N GLU A 3 -0.20 -28.32 -10.65
CA GLU A 3 -0.95 -27.92 -11.85
C GLU A 3 -1.01 -26.40 -12.01
N MET A 4 -1.38 -25.65 -10.96
CA MET A 4 -1.39 -24.18 -11.03
C MET A 4 -0.05 -23.58 -11.42
N VAL A 5 1.05 -24.16 -10.92
CA VAL A 5 2.41 -23.70 -11.24
C VAL A 5 2.74 -24.01 -12.69
N LYS A 6 2.44 -25.22 -13.17
CA LYS A 6 2.73 -25.64 -14.56
C LYS A 6 1.90 -24.87 -15.59
N SER A 7 0.64 -24.60 -15.28
CA SER A 7 -0.30 -23.90 -16.15
C SER A 7 -0.18 -22.37 -16.08
N GLY A 8 0.71 -21.84 -15.24
CA GLY A 8 0.94 -20.41 -15.07
C GLY A 8 -0.26 -19.66 -14.47
N LEU A 9 -1.14 -20.35 -13.76
CA LEU A 9 -2.35 -19.80 -13.12
C LEU A 9 -2.04 -19.01 -11.83
N LEU A 10 -0.75 -18.79 -11.54
CA LEU A 10 -0.27 -17.93 -10.47
C LEU A 10 0.27 -16.59 -11.00
N ASP A 11 0.38 -16.41 -12.31
CA ASP A 11 0.84 -15.16 -12.92
C ASP A 11 -0.18 -14.04 -12.67
N MET A 12 0.28 -12.97 -12.03
CA MET A 12 -0.58 -11.84 -11.67
C MET A 12 -1.15 -11.09 -12.87
N GLN A 13 -0.42 -11.00 -13.98
CA GLN A 13 -0.96 -10.34 -15.18
C GLN A 13 -2.07 -11.19 -15.80
N LYS A 14 -1.88 -12.50 -15.93
CA LYS A 14 -2.90 -13.44 -16.42
C LYS A 14 -4.16 -13.37 -15.54
N LEU A 15 -4.01 -13.50 -14.22
CA LEU A 15 -5.13 -13.41 -13.27
C LEU A 15 -5.89 -12.08 -13.36
N ALA A 16 -5.21 -10.99 -13.75
CA ALA A 16 -5.85 -9.69 -13.90
C ALA A 16 -6.62 -9.51 -15.22
N THR A 17 -6.43 -10.38 -16.21
CA THR A 17 -7.02 -10.25 -17.56
C THR A 17 -7.93 -11.42 -17.94
N LEU A 18 -7.88 -12.55 -17.24
CA LEU A 18 -8.80 -13.66 -17.48
C LEU A 18 -10.26 -13.21 -17.36
N GLU A 19 -11.10 -13.70 -18.27
CA GLU A 19 -12.55 -13.60 -18.15
C GLU A 19 -13.05 -14.28 -16.87
N VAL A 20 -14.27 -13.93 -16.45
CA VAL A 20 -14.80 -14.31 -15.14
C VAL A 20 -14.77 -15.82 -14.94
N GLU A 21 -15.41 -16.62 -15.81
CA GLU A 21 -15.47 -18.08 -15.62
C GLU A 21 -14.07 -18.73 -15.65
N PRO A 22 -13.18 -18.47 -16.63
CA PRO A 22 -11.80 -18.98 -16.60
C PRO A 22 -10.99 -18.57 -15.36
N LEU A 23 -11.21 -17.36 -14.83
CA LEU A 23 -10.57 -16.91 -13.60
C LEU A 23 -11.06 -17.74 -12.40
N ILE A 24 -12.37 -17.94 -12.30
CA ILE A 24 -12.97 -18.72 -11.21
C ILE A 24 -12.49 -20.16 -11.26
N ASP A 25 -12.45 -20.77 -12.45
CA ASP A 25 -11.91 -22.12 -12.65
C ASP A 25 -10.44 -22.19 -12.22
N ALA A 26 -9.62 -21.20 -12.61
CA ALA A 26 -8.22 -21.14 -12.21
C ALA A 26 -8.03 -21.04 -10.69
N LEU A 27 -8.84 -20.23 -10.01
CA LEU A 27 -8.80 -20.09 -8.55
C LEU A 27 -9.34 -21.35 -7.85
N ASN A 28 -10.32 -22.04 -8.42
CA ASN A 28 -10.87 -23.28 -7.86
C ASN A 28 -9.88 -24.44 -7.88
N VAL A 29 -8.86 -24.42 -8.76
CA VAL A 29 -7.75 -25.41 -8.69
C VAL A 29 -7.09 -25.37 -7.31
N LEU A 30 -6.85 -24.17 -6.76
CA LEU A 30 -6.24 -23.98 -5.44
C LEU A 30 -7.11 -24.58 -4.31
N THR A 31 -8.41 -24.32 -4.35
CA THR A 31 -9.33 -24.76 -3.28
C THR A 31 -9.59 -26.25 -3.35
N LYS A 32 -9.76 -26.81 -4.56
CA LYS A 32 -9.91 -28.25 -4.78
C LYS A 32 -8.68 -29.02 -4.30
N ASP A 33 -7.47 -28.59 -4.69
CA ASP A 33 -6.22 -29.17 -4.21
C ASP A 33 -6.13 -29.18 -2.68
N TYR A 34 -6.56 -28.10 -2.03
CA TYR A 34 -6.56 -28.00 -0.57
C TYR A 34 -7.60 -28.92 0.07
N LEU A 35 -8.79 -29.07 -0.53
CA LEU A 35 -9.84 -29.97 -0.06
C LEU A 35 -9.43 -31.44 -0.16
N ASP A 36 -8.77 -31.82 -1.25
CA ASP A 36 -8.22 -33.16 -1.45
C ASP A 36 -7.18 -33.45 -0.37
N TRP A 37 -6.26 -32.52 -0.12
CA TRP A 37 -5.28 -32.64 0.96
C TRP A 37 -5.92 -32.77 2.35
N ILE A 38 -6.97 -31.98 2.66
CA ILE A 38 -7.71 -32.10 3.93
C ILE A 38 -8.29 -33.51 4.08
N SER A 39 -8.85 -34.06 3.00
CA SER A 39 -9.47 -35.39 3.00
C SER A 39 -8.43 -36.49 3.25
N GLU A 40 -7.25 -36.40 2.62
CA GLU A 40 -6.11 -37.29 2.86
C GLU A 40 -5.60 -37.23 4.32
N GLN A 41 -5.47 -36.02 4.88
CA GLN A 41 -5.04 -35.83 6.26
C GLN A 41 -6.06 -36.40 7.26
N ARG A 42 -7.36 -36.18 7.00
CA ARG A 42 -8.43 -36.71 7.86
C ARG A 42 -8.48 -38.23 7.85
N ALA A 43 -8.27 -38.86 6.69
CA ALA A 43 -8.17 -40.32 6.59
C ALA A 43 -6.92 -40.87 7.31
N SER A 44 -5.80 -40.14 7.23
CA SER A 44 -4.54 -40.55 7.87
C SER A 44 -4.52 -40.36 9.39
N ALA A 45 -5.24 -39.37 9.91
CA ALA A 45 -5.25 -39.01 11.33
C ALA A 45 -5.68 -40.17 12.24
N GLY A 46 -6.71 -40.94 11.84
CA GLY A 46 -7.20 -42.09 12.61
C GLY A 46 -6.23 -43.28 12.68
N ILE A 47 -5.15 -43.25 11.89
CA ILE A 47 -4.15 -44.33 11.84
C ILE A 47 -2.84 -43.89 12.51
N LYS A 48 -2.44 -42.62 12.32
CA LYS A 48 -1.10 -42.13 12.69
C LYS A 48 -1.05 -41.37 14.02
N ILE A 49 -2.17 -40.87 14.52
CA ILE A 49 -2.21 -39.97 15.68
C ILE A 49 -2.99 -40.66 16.81
N ILE A 50 -2.26 -41.40 17.65
CA ILE A 50 -2.83 -42.11 18.81
C ILE A 50 -2.81 -41.17 20.03
N GLY A 51 -3.95 -41.03 20.71
CA GLY A 51 -4.10 -40.25 21.95
C GLY A 51 -4.30 -38.74 21.75
N PHE A 52 -4.41 -38.27 20.50
CA PHE A 52 -4.72 -36.87 20.16
C PHE A 52 -5.82 -36.76 19.10
N GLU A 53 -6.73 -37.73 19.04
CA GLU A 53 -7.78 -37.84 18.03
C GLU A 53 -8.68 -36.59 18.03
N THR A 54 -9.08 -36.14 19.22
CA THR A 54 -9.91 -34.92 19.40
C THR A 54 -9.22 -33.68 18.86
N GLN A 55 -7.94 -33.47 19.19
CA GLN A 55 -7.14 -32.34 18.74
C GLN A 55 -6.96 -32.39 17.22
N SER A 56 -6.76 -33.58 16.66
CA SER A 56 -6.69 -33.78 15.21
C SER A 56 -8.01 -33.42 14.53
N GLN A 57 -9.16 -33.81 15.08
CA GLN A 57 -10.46 -33.43 14.51
C GLN A 57 -10.66 -31.92 14.54
N ILE A 58 -10.36 -31.27 15.67
CA ILE A 58 -10.46 -29.81 15.80
C ILE A 58 -9.57 -29.10 14.77
N ALA A 59 -8.34 -29.58 14.56
CA ALA A 59 -7.45 -29.02 13.55
C ALA A 59 -8.00 -29.19 12.12
N MET A 60 -8.56 -30.36 11.79
CA MET A 60 -9.16 -30.62 10.49
C MET A 60 -10.43 -29.81 10.23
N ASP A 61 -11.23 -29.58 11.26
CA ASP A 61 -12.44 -28.75 11.14
C ASP A 61 -12.08 -27.28 10.91
N ARG A 62 -11.00 -26.77 11.53
CA ARG A 62 -10.42 -25.45 11.19
C ARG A 62 -9.93 -25.39 9.75
N CYS A 63 -9.29 -26.45 9.24
CA CYS A 63 -8.88 -26.50 7.84
C CYS A 63 -10.08 -26.41 6.88
N LYS A 64 -11.19 -27.11 7.19
CA LYS A 64 -12.45 -27.02 6.44
C LYS A 64 -13.08 -25.62 6.49
N GLU A 65 -13.02 -24.96 7.64
CA GLU A 65 -13.46 -23.58 7.77
C GLU A 65 -12.64 -22.62 6.88
N ILE A 66 -11.32 -22.75 6.87
CA ILE A 66 -10.44 -22.00 5.97
C ILE A 66 -10.78 -22.28 4.50
N HIS A 67 -11.03 -23.54 4.14
CA HIS A 67 -11.48 -23.89 2.78
C HIS A 67 -12.81 -23.19 2.43
N SER A 68 -13.80 -23.20 3.34
CA SER A 68 -15.07 -22.48 3.14
C SER A 68 -14.86 -20.97 2.94
N ARG A 69 -13.96 -20.35 3.72
CA ARG A 69 -13.61 -18.93 3.57
C ARG A 69 -12.91 -18.64 2.24
N LEU A 70 -12.03 -19.53 1.77
CA LEU A 70 -11.41 -19.41 0.45
C LEU A 70 -12.46 -19.45 -0.67
N GLN A 71 -13.41 -20.39 -0.59
CA GLN A 71 -14.49 -20.49 -1.57
C GLN A 71 -15.35 -19.23 -1.59
N LYS A 72 -15.72 -18.70 -0.41
CA LYS A 72 -16.42 -17.41 -0.31
C LYS A 72 -15.64 -16.26 -0.95
N GLY A 73 -14.31 -16.27 -0.87
CA GLY A 73 -13.44 -15.33 -1.57
C GLY A 73 -13.61 -15.39 -3.07
N ILE A 74 -13.61 -16.60 -3.64
CA ILE A 74 -13.84 -16.85 -5.07
C ILE A 74 -15.27 -16.44 -5.47
N ASP A 75 -16.28 -16.83 -4.69
CA ASP A 75 -17.69 -16.50 -4.96
C ASP A 75 -17.91 -14.98 -4.94
N THR A 76 -17.23 -14.27 -4.03
CA THR A 76 -17.26 -12.79 -3.98
C THR A 76 -16.73 -12.18 -5.28
N LEU A 77 -15.66 -12.75 -5.86
CA LEU A 77 -15.13 -12.28 -7.14
C LEU A 77 -16.07 -12.57 -8.31
N LYS A 78 -16.83 -13.67 -8.25
CA LYS A 78 -17.83 -14.01 -9.26
C LYS A 78 -19.06 -13.08 -9.20
N LEU A 79 -19.51 -12.75 -7.99
CA LEU A 79 -20.79 -12.08 -7.77
C LEU A 79 -20.70 -10.55 -7.61
N ASN A 80 -19.51 -10.00 -7.32
CA ASN A 80 -19.32 -8.58 -7.07
C ASN A 80 -18.32 -7.97 -8.06
N GLU A 81 -18.84 -7.23 -9.04
CA GLU A 81 -18.04 -6.57 -10.09
C GLU A 81 -16.97 -5.63 -9.54
N LYS A 82 -17.26 -4.91 -8.45
CA LYS A 82 -16.28 -4.00 -7.81
C LYS A 82 -15.17 -4.79 -7.13
N ALA A 83 -15.50 -5.91 -6.49
CA ALA A 83 -14.50 -6.82 -5.92
C ALA A 83 -13.62 -7.43 -7.01
N LEU A 84 -14.20 -7.86 -8.13
CA LEU A 84 -13.46 -8.35 -9.28
C LEU A 84 -12.53 -7.27 -9.87
N ALA A 85 -13.03 -6.06 -10.08
CA ALA A 85 -12.24 -4.94 -10.58
C ALA A 85 -11.08 -4.59 -9.63
N ALA A 86 -11.33 -4.56 -8.32
CA ALA A 86 -10.30 -4.33 -7.31
C ALA A 86 -9.26 -5.45 -7.27
N PHE A 87 -9.67 -6.71 -7.44
CA PHE A 87 -8.77 -7.87 -7.54
C PHE A 87 -7.88 -7.77 -8.78
N ARG A 88 -8.46 -7.47 -9.95
CA ARG A 88 -7.70 -7.28 -11.19
C ARG A 88 -6.72 -6.11 -11.07
N PHE A 89 -7.14 -4.99 -10.48
CA PHE A 89 -6.26 -3.85 -10.22
C PHE A 89 -5.12 -4.20 -9.26
N ALA A 90 -5.41 -4.89 -8.15
CA ALA A 90 -4.40 -5.31 -7.18
C ALA A 90 -3.36 -6.24 -7.80
N ASN A 91 -3.78 -7.19 -8.63
CA ASN A 91 -2.88 -8.09 -9.36
C ASN A 91 -2.00 -7.31 -10.35
N LYS A 92 -2.56 -6.38 -11.15
CA LYS A 92 -1.76 -5.51 -12.04
C LYS A 92 -0.74 -4.69 -11.26
N ALA A 93 -1.15 -4.06 -10.17
CA ALA A 93 -0.27 -3.25 -9.34
C ALA A 93 0.88 -4.09 -8.73
N MET A 94 0.57 -5.28 -8.22
CA MET A 94 1.55 -6.18 -7.64
C MET A 94 2.52 -6.75 -8.68
N ALA A 95 2.05 -7.11 -9.87
CA ALA A 95 2.90 -7.51 -11.00
C ALA A 95 3.88 -6.38 -11.37
N THR A 96 3.35 -5.18 -11.61
CA THR A 96 4.13 -4.00 -11.99
C THR A 96 5.15 -3.65 -10.92
N GLN A 97 4.77 -3.65 -9.64
CA GLN A 97 5.71 -3.33 -8.56
C GLN A 97 6.83 -4.37 -8.48
N ARG A 98 6.55 -5.66 -8.68
CA ARG A 98 7.55 -6.74 -8.66
C ARG A 98 8.60 -6.54 -9.74
N VAL A 99 8.16 -6.33 -10.98
CA VAL A 99 9.03 -6.07 -12.13
C VAL A 99 9.88 -4.82 -11.89
N ARG A 100 9.24 -3.72 -11.47
CA ARG A 100 9.91 -2.43 -11.20
C ARG A 100 10.91 -2.52 -10.06
N SER A 101 10.60 -3.25 -8.99
CA SER A 101 11.51 -3.46 -7.86
C SER A 101 12.76 -4.24 -8.26
N LEU A 102 12.62 -5.27 -9.10
CA LEU A 102 13.75 -6.04 -9.62
C LEU A 102 14.62 -5.18 -10.54
N TYR A 103 14.00 -4.47 -11.49
CA TYR A 103 14.68 -3.52 -12.37
C TYR A 103 15.42 -2.42 -11.58
N ALA A 104 14.76 -1.81 -10.60
CA ALA A 104 15.36 -0.77 -9.76
C ALA A 104 16.54 -1.32 -8.93
N LEU A 105 16.50 -2.58 -8.51
CA LEU A 105 17.63 -3.22 -7.83
C LEU A 105 18.81 -3.45 -8.79
N ALA A 106 18.55 -4.01 -9.97
CA ALA A 106 19.58 -4.27 -10.98
C ALA A 106 20.28 -2.97 -11.42
N LYS A 107 19.50 -1.92 -11.71
CA LYS A 107 20.04 -0.61 -12.05
C LYS A 107 20.92 -0.01 -10.94
N ARG A 108 20.54 -0.20 -9.67
CA ARG A 108 21.37 0.25 -8.52
C ARG A 108 22.69 -0.51 -8.41
N ARG A 109 22.76 -1.73 -8.94
CA ARG A 109 23.99 -2.52 -9.03
C ARG A 109 24.83 -2.17 -10.27
N GLY A 110 24.38 -1.22 -11.09
CA GLY A 110 25.07 -0.82 -12.32
C GLY A 110 24.91 -1.81 -13.47
N GLU A 111 23.94 -2.72 -13.39
CA GLU A 111 23.64 -3.68 -14.45
C GLU A 111 22.99 -2.94 -15.64
N ASP A 112 23.48 -3.18 -16.86
CA ASP A 112 22.87 -2.67 -18.09
C ASP A 112 21.71 -3.59 -18.48
N THR A 113 20.49 -3.14 -18.20
CA THR A 113 19.28 -3.93 -18.35
C THR A 113 18.10 -3.03 -18.71
N THR A 114 17.11 -3.62 -19.37
CA THR A 114 15.82 -2.98 -19.61
C THR A 114 14.78 -3.49 -18.60
N ILE A 115 13.56 -2.94 -18.64
CA ILE A 115 12.48 -3.37 -17.75
C ILE A 115 11.89 -4.69 -18.23
N GLU A 116 11.85 -4.88 -19.55
CA GLU A 116 11.26 -6.02 -20.25
C GLU A 116 11.97 -7.32 -19.89
N SER A 117 13.27 -7.29 -19.60
CA SER A 117 14.02 -8.47 -19.14
C SER A 117 13.52 -9.03 -17.81
N PHE A 118 12.87 -8.20 -16.99
CA PHE A 118 12.28 -8.61 -15.71
C PHE A 118 10.79 -8.91 -15.82
N ASP A 119 10.13 -8.50 -16.90
CA ASP A 119 8.70 -8.71 -17.12
C ASP A 119 8.39 -10.11 -17.67
N ILE A 120 8.78 -11.11 -16.87
CA ILE A 120 8.61 -12.53 -17.13
C ILE A 120 7.72 -13.15 -16.06
N GLU A 121 6.99 -14.20 -16.43
CA GLU A 121 6.03 -14.90 -15.56
C GLU A 121 6.62 -15.22 -14.18
N LYS A 122 7.81 -15.83 -14.14
CA LYS A 122 8.51 -16.20 -12.90
C LYS A 122 8.62 -15.05 -11.88
N ASN A 123 8.79 -13.80 -12.34
CA ASN A 123 9.01 -12.66 -11.47
C ASN A 123 7.72 -12.05 -10.91
N ARG A 124 6.60 -12.30 -11.59
CA ARG A 124 5.27 -11.74 -11.33
C ARG A 124 4.21 -12.81 -10.99
N SER A 125 4.64 -14.01 -10.63
CA SER A 125 3.75 -15.05 -10.10
C SER A 125 3.64 -15.00 -8.58
N TRP A 126 2.43 -15.22 -8.08
CA TRP A 126 2.20 -15.49 -6.68
C TRP A 126 2.86 -16.81 -6.25
N ARG A 127 3.28 -16.87 -4.99
CA ARG A 127 3.34 -18.14 -4.29
C ARG A 127 1.91 -18.50 -3.88
N PRO A 128 1.49 -19.78 -3.94
CA PRO A 128 0.10 -20.14 -3.70
C PRO A 128 -0.48 -19.63 -2.37
N PHE A 129 0.29 -19.66 -1.28
CA PHE A 129 -0.17 -19.15 0.01
C PHE A 129 -0.44 -17.63 0.00
N GLN A 130 0.26 -16.86 -0.84
CA GLN A 130 0.05 -15.41 -0.97
C GLN A 130 -1.29 -15.14 -1.62
N LEU A 131 -1.61 -15.89 -2.68
CA LEU A 131 -2.92 -15.85 -3.34
C LEU A 131 -4.03 -16.31 -2.40
N ALA A 132 -3.83 -17.43 -1.68
CA ALA A 132 -4.77 -17.91 -0.68
C ALA A 132 -5.06 -16.85 0.40
N PHE A 133 -4.01 -16.19 0.92
CA PHE A 133 -4.16 -15.14 1.93
C PHE A 133 -4.93 -13.92 1.42
N LEU A 134 -4.73 -13.55 0.14
CA LEU A 134 -5.54 -12.54 -0.52
C LEU A 134 -7.01 -12.98 -0.60
N LEU A 135 -7.29 -14.19 -1.11
CA LEU A 135 -8.65 -14.72 -1.25
C LEU A 135 -9.40 -14.77 0.08
N LEU A 136 -8.73 -15.18 1.17
CA LEU A 136 -9.31 -15.18 2.52
C LEU A 136 -9.78 -13.80 2.99
N SER A 137 -9.09 -12.74 2.54
CA SER A 137 -9.36 -11.37 2.96
C SER A 137 -10.47 -10.69 2.15
N ILE A 138 -10.75 -11.16 0.93
CA ILE A 138 -11.64 -10.48 -0.03
C ILE A 138 -13.07 -10.28 0.50
N PRO A 139 -13.78 -11.30 1.03
CA PRO A 139 -15.18 -11.15 1.43
C PRO A 139 -15.40 -10.06 2.48
N SER A 140 -14.50 -10.02 3.47
CA SER A 140 -14.57 -9.06 4.58
C SER A 140 -14.15 -7.65 4.16
N LEU A 141 -13.25 -7.51 3.19
CA LEU A 141 -12.85 -6.22 2.63
C LEU A 141 -13.87 -5.65 1.64
N ALA A 142 -14.57 -6.52 0.90
CA ALA A 142 -15.60 -6.13 -0.06
C ALA A 142 -16.97 -5.91 0.59
N ASN A 143 -17.20 -6.31 1.84
CA ASN A 143 -18.45 -6.04 2.54
C ASN A 143 -18.17 -5.55 3.97
N PRO A 144 -18.39 -4.25 4.26
CA PRO A 144 -18.22 -3.70 5.62
C PRO A 144 -19.08 -4.39 6.68
N ASN A 145 -20.21 -4.98 6.29
CA ASN A 145 -21.15 -5.68 7.17
C ASN A 145 -20.85 -7.20 7.26
N HIS A 146 -19.73 -7.68 6.71
CA HIS A 146 -19.38 -9.09 6.75
C HIS A 146 -19.21 -9.57 8.20
N SER A 147 -19.69 -10.79 8.49
CA SER A 147 -19.65 -11.39 9.83
C SER A 147 -18.25 -11.40 10.45
N ASP A 148 -17.24 -11.68 9.63
CA ASP A 148 -15.83 -11.70 10.04
C ASP A 148 -15.31 -10.35 10.56
N ARG A 149 -16.03 -9.24 10.28
CA ARG A 149 -15.70 -7.89 10.77
C ARG A 149 -16.55 -7.43 11.93
N VAL A 150 -17.86 -7.63 11.86
CA VAL A 150 -18.80 -6.90 12.70
C VAL A 150 -19.10 -7.57 14.04
N GLN A 151 -18.70 -8.83 14.25
CA GLN A 151 -18.93 -9.54 15.50
C GLN A 151 -17.79 -9.26 16.49
N PRO A 152 -17.92 -8.38 17.50
CA PRO A 152 -16.77 -7.85 18.23
C PRO A 152 -15.95 -8.90 18.99
N VAL A 153 -16.60 -9.96 19.49
CA VAL A 153 -15.93 -11.06 20.21
C VAL A 153 -15.39 -12.14 19.26
N ASN A 154 -15.96 -12.24 18.06
CA ASN A 154 -15.68 -13.30 17.07
C ASN A 154 -15.04 -12.76 15.79
N ALA A 155 -14.56 -11.51 15.80
CA ALA A 155 -13.95 -10.90 14.63
C ALA A 155 -12.67 -11.66 14.26
N TYR A 156 -12.48 -11.89 12.97
CA TYR A 156 -11.33 -12.67 12.50
C TYR A 156 -10.07 -11.81 12.46
N ALA A 157 -8.98 -12.40 12.95
CA ALA A 157 -7.63 -11.92 12.72
C ALA A 157 -6.84 -13.03 12.03
N ASP A 158 -6.56 -12.86 10.73
CA ASP A 158 -5.81 -13.85 9.96
C ASP A 158 -4.32 -13.78 10.26
N LEU A 159 -3.73 -14.91 10.66
CA LEU A 159 -2.31 -15.05 10.97
C LEU A 159 -1.55 -15.68 9.80
N LEU A 160 -0.63 -14.92 9.20
CA LEU A 160 0.27 -15.43 8.16
C LEU A 160 1.57 -15.96 8.76
N TRP A 161 1.64 -17.28 9.00
CA TRP A 161 2.82 -17.94 9.55
C TRP A 161 3.64 -18.66 8.47
N PHE A 162 4.77 -18.07 8.09
CA PHE A 162 5.74 -18.65 7.15
C PHE A 162 7.18 -18.31 7.56
N PRO A 163 8.19 -19.12 7.19
CA PRO A 163 9.60 -18.82 7.45
C PRO A 163 10.05 -17.44 6.93
N THR A 164 11.11 -16.90 7.51
CA THR A 164 11.78 -15.68 7.02
C THR A 164 12.25 -15.90 5.57
N GLY A 165 12.18 -14.85 4.74
CA GLY A 165 12.47 -14.96 3.30
C GLY A 165 11.40 -15.68 2.46
N GLY A 166 10.37 -16.27 3.07
CA GLY A 166 9.33 -17.04 2.35
C GLY A 166 8.37 -16.22 1.47
N GLY A 167 8.51 -14.89 1.40
CA GLY A 167 7.63 -14.02 0.59
C GLY A 167 6.36 -13.55 1.31
N LYS A 168 6.36 -13.46 2.64
CA LYS A 168 5.19 -12.94 3.39
C LYS A 168 4.77 -11.53 2.98
N THR A 169 5.73 -10.72 2.55
CA THR A 169 5.48 -9.32 2.21
C THR A 169 4.55 -9.15 1.03
N GLU A 170 4.74 -9.94 -0.02
CA GLU A 170 3.89 -9.90 -1.18
C GLU A 170 2.43 -10.24 -0.83
N ALA A 171 2.18 -11.17 0.11
CA ALA A 171 0.82 -11.52 0.54
C ALA A 171 0.08 -10.31 1.15
N TYR A 172 0.65 -9.66 2.16
CA TYR A 172 -0.02 -8.52 2.79
C TYR A 172 -0.04 -7.27 1.91
N LEU A 173 0.92 -7.10 0.98
CA LEU A 173 0.89 -6.02 -0.01
C LEU A 173 -0.23 -6.24 -1.04
N GLY A 174 -0.50 -7.49 -1.43
CA GLY A 174 -1.67 -7.83 -2.25
C GLY A 174 -2.98 -7.48 -1.56
N VAL A 175 -3.12 -7.83 -0.28
CA VAL A 175 -4.29 -7.46 0.54
C VAL A 175 -4.41 -5.94 0.67
N ALA A 176 -3.30 -5.22 0.88
CA ALA A 176 -3.29 -3.76 0.95
C ALA A 176 -3.73 -3.12 -0.38
N ALA A 177 -3.21 -3.59 -1.51
CA ALA A 177 -3.57 -3.13 -2.84
C ALA A 177 -5.08 -3.31 -3.10
N PHE A 178 -5.61 -4.50 -2.78
CA PHE A 178 -7.05 -4.78 -2.88
C PHE A 178 -7.86 -3.84 -1.99
N THR A 179 -7.48 -3.69 -0.72
CA THR A 179 -8.16 -2.83 0.27
C THR A 179 -8.27 -1.38 -0.22
N MET A 180 -7.18 -0.84 -0.76
CA MET A 180 -7.15 0.53 -1.26
C MET A 180 -8.01 0.69 -2.52
N ALA A 181 -7.98 -0.28 -3.44
CA ALA A 181 -8.76 -0.24 -4.67
C ALA A 181 -10.28 -0.40 -4.41
N ILE A 182 -10.67 -1.41 -3.63
CA ILE A 182 -12.07 -1.68 -3.34
C ILE A 182 -12.73 -0.51 -2.61
N ARG A 183 -11.99 0.15 -1.69
CA ARG A 183 -12.47 1.35 -1.01
C ARG A 183 -12.81 2.47 -1.99
N ARG A 184 -11.99 2.72 -3.02
CA ARG A 184 -12.27 3.75 -4.04
C ARG A 184 -13.47 3.37 -4.91
N MET A 185 -13.51 2.12 -5.37
CA MET A 185 -14.55 1.64 -6.28
C MET A 185 -15.93 1.52 -5.64
N GLN A 186 -15.99 1.27 -4.32
CA GLN A 186 -17.25 1.15 -3.59
C GLN A 186 -17.96 2.49 -3.40
N GLY A 187 -17.22 3.59 -3.38
CA GLY A 187 -17.75 4.90 -3.06
C GLY A 187 -18.00 5.08 -1.56
N ASN A 188 -18.68 6.16 -1.20
CA ASN A 188 -18.85 6.58 0.18
C ASN A 188 -19.77 5.63 0.95
N LEU A 189 -19.33 5.21 2.13
CA LEU A 189 -20.02 4.25 2.99
C LEU A 189 -20.09 4.80 4.41
N GLY A 190 -21.23 4.63 5.09
CA GLY A 190 -21.41 5.05 6.48
C GLY A 190 -21.24 6.55 6.73
N GLY A 191 -21.45 7.40 5.72
CA GLY A 191 -21.25 8.85 5.80
C GLY A 191 -19.79 9.30 5.72
N TYR A 192 -18.85 8.40 5.40
CA TYR A 192 -17.42 8.72 5.28
C TYR A 192 -16.98 8.85 3.82
N ASP A 193 -16.02 9.76 3.60
CA ASP A 193 -15.33 9.92 2.33
C ASP A 193 -14.40 8.72 2.05
N SER A 194 -14.69 8.03 0.97
CA SER A 194 -13.93 6.89 0.47
C SER A 194 -12.83 7.29 -0.51
N SER A 195 -12.90 8.51 -1.06
CA SER A 195 -12.05 8.98 -2.14
C SER A 195 -10.64 9.32 -1.68
N ARG A 196 -10.35 9.41 -0.38
CA ARG A 196 -9.02 9.74 0.17
C ARG A 196 -8.89 9.35 1.63
N GLY A 197 -7.70 9.56 2.18
CA GLY A 197 -7.36 9.23 3.56
C GLY A 197 -6.98 7.77 3.77
N LEU A 198 -6.77 7.40 5.03
CA LEU A 198 -6.08 6.17 5.41
C LEU A 198 -6.95 4.91 5.26
N ALA A 199 -6.46 3.95 4.49
CA ALA A 199 -7.09 2.63 4.30
C ALA A 199 -6.29 1.49 4.95
N VAL A 200 -4.96 1.59 4.96
CA VAL A 200 -4.07 0.52 5.42
C VAL A 200 -3.01 1.07 6.37
N ILE A 201 -2.84 0.43 7.52
CA ILE A 201 -1.73 0.71 8.44
C ILE A 201 -0.86 -0.52 8.61
N MET A 202 0.43 -0.35 8.38
CA MET A 202 1.45 -1.34 8.66
C MET A 202 2.27 -0.92 9.87
N ARG A 203 2.27 -1.75 10.91
CA ARG A 203 3.00 -1.47 12.16
C ARG A 203 4.27 -2.30 12.25
N TYR A 204 5.38 -1.65 12.59
CA TYR A 204 6.66 -2.31 12.86
C TYR A 204 7.21 -1.92 14.22
N THR A 205 7.94 -2.86 14.84
CA THR A 205 8.61 -2.65 16.14
C THR A 205 10.04 -2.14 15.98
N LEU A 206 10.76 -2.54 14.93
CA LEU A 206 12.18 -2.22 14.71
C LEU A 206 12.38 -1.15 13.64
N ARG A 207 13.11 -0.08 14.00
CA ARG A 207 13.34 1.12 13.15
C ARG A 207 13.95 0.83 11.78
N LEU A 208 14.99 -0.01 11.68
CA LEU A 208 15.67 -0.30 10.42
C LEU A 208 14.76 -1.05 9.44
N LEU A 209 14.01 -2.03 9.96
CA LEU A 209 13.05 -2.80 9.17
C LEU A 209 11.97 -1.88 8.59
N THR A 210 11.56 -0.86 9.35
CA THR A 210 10.54 0.11 8.91
C THR A 210 10.90 0.80 7.60
N LEU A 211 12.16 1.22 7.41
CA LEU A 211 12.59 1.90 6.19
C LEU A 211 12.67 0.97 4.97
N GLN A 212 13.15 -0.26 5.16
CA GLN A 212 13.18 -1.25 4.08
C GLN A 212 11.76 -1.61 3.61
N GLN A 213 10.83 -1.77 4.55
CA GLN A 213 9.44 -2.04 4.20
C GLN A 213 8.75 -0.81 3.61
N PHE A 214 9.14 0.39 4.04
CA PHE A 214 8.72 1.64 3.41
C PHE A 214 9.10 1.68 1.94
N GLN A 215 10.36 1.41 1.60
CA GLN A 215 10.79 1.38 0.20
C GLN A 215 9.95 0.41 -0.66
N ARG A 216 9.67 -0.80 -0.14
CA ARG A 216 8.87 -1.81 -0.86
C ARG A 216 7.41 -1.39 -1.02
N ALA A 217 6.81 -0.84 0.03
CA ALA A 217 5.44 -0.33 -0.04
C ALA A 217 5.33 0.90 -0.95
N THR A 218 6.35 1.77 -0.99
CA THR A 218 6.39 2.89 -1.94
C THR A 218 6.41 2.40 -3.38
N ALA A 219 7.12 1.31 -3.71
CA ALA A 219 7.08 0.73 -5.06
C ALA A 219 5.66 0.28 -5.45
N LEU A 220 4.90 -0.33 -4.53
CA LEU A 220 3.50 -0.65 -4.74
C LEU A 220 2.65 0.61 -4.99
N ILE A 221 2.77 1.63 -4.15
CA ILE A 221 1.99 2.87 -4.31
C ILE A 221 2.36 3.58 -5.62
N CYS A 222 3.63 3.54 -6.04
CA CYS A 222 4.04 4.03 -7.35
C CYS A 222 3.30 3.27 -8.48
N ALA A 223 3.24 1.95 -8.42
CA ALA A 223 2.52 1.14 -9.41
C ALA A 223 1.03 1.48 -9.44
N MET A 224 0.38 1.57 -8.28
CA MET A 224 -1.03 1.92 -8.17
C MET A 224 -1.32 3.32 -8.72
N GLU A 225 -0.46 4.29 -8.42
CA GLU A 225 -0.63 5.67 -8.88
C GLU A 225 -0.42 5.81 -10.40
N VAL A 226 0.53 5.07 -10.99
CA VAL A 226 0.68 5.01 -12.45
C VAL A 226 -0.56 4.43 -13.10
N LEU A 227 -1.05 3.28 -12.61
CA LEU A 227 -2.28 2.65 -13.13
C LEU A 227 -3.51 3.56 -12.97
N ARG A 228 -3.62 4.31 -11.87
CA ARG A 228 -4.69 5.28 -11.66
C ARG A 228 -4.64 6.42 -12.68
N ARG A 229 -3.45 6.96 -12.96
CA ARG A 229 -3.25 8.02 -13.95
C ARG A 229 -3.59 7.53 -15.36
N GLU A 230 -3.19 6.31 -15.71
CA GLU A 230 -3.54 5.67 -16.98
C GLU A 230 -5.05 5.49 -17.12
N ALA A 231 -5.73 4.98 -16.08
CA ALA A 231 -7.18 4.86 -16.06
C ALA A 231 -7.87 6.22 -16.27
N LEU A 232 -7.42 7.26 -15.56
CA LEU A 232 -7.97 8.62 -15.69
C LEU A 232 -7.77 9.19 -17.10
N ASN A 233 -6.59 9.01 -17.70
CA ASN A 233 -6.31 9.45 -19.07
C ASN A 233 -7.21 8.76 -20.09
N ASN A 234 -7.65 7.53 -19.80
CA ASN A 234 -8.59 6.76 -20.62
C ASN A 234 -10.07 7.04 -20.27
N GLY A 235 -10.35 8.00 -19.38
CA GLY A 235 -11.71 8.39 -18.99
C GLY A 235 -12.33 7.54 -17.87
N ASP A 236 -11.58 6.62 -17.26
CA ASP A 236 -12.06 5.82 -16.12
C ASP A 236 -11.77 6.54 -14.79
N MET A 237 -12.85 6.97 -14.12
CA MET A 237 -12.81 7.66 -12.83
C MET A 237 -13.06 6.73 -11.63
N SER A 238 -13.13 5.41 -11.82
CA SER A 238 -13.47 4.42 -10.78
C SER A 238 -12.54 4.44 -9.57
N LEU A 239 -11.29 4.85 -9.75
CA LEU A 239 -10.27 4.97 -8.69
C LEU A 239 -10.21 6.37 -8.07
N GLY A 240 -10.95 7.33 -8.62
CA GLY A 240 -11.01 8.72 -8.18
C GLY A 240 -9.83 9.59 -8.62
N LEU A 241 -9.95 10.89 -8.30
CA LEU A 241 -8.99 11.93 -8.66
C LEU A 241 -7.81 12.02 -7.69
N GLU A 242 -8.04 11.64 -6.44
CA GLU A 242 -7.07 11.75 -5.36
C GLU A 242 -5.96 10.69 -5.49
N PRO A 243 -4.67 11.08 -5.42
CA PRO A 243 -3.55 10.16 -5.57
C PRO A 243 -3.53 9.03 -4.55
N PHE A 244 -2.97 7.88 -4.93
CA PHE A 244 -2.51 6.90 -3.96
C PHE A 244 -1.20 7.39 -3.34
N THR A 245 -1.12 7.46 -2.01
CA THR A 245 0.07 7.95 -1.29
C THR A 245 0.43 7.05 -0.10
N ILE A 246 1.71 7.06 0.28
CA ILE A 246 2.22 6.35 1.45
C ILE A 246 2.86 7.31 2.46
N GLY A 247 2.46 7.20 3.73
CA GLY A 247 3.08 7.93 4.83
C GLY A 247 4.12 7.10 5.58
N LEU A 248 5.19 7.75 6.02
CA LEU A 248 6.11 7.21 7.03
C LEU A 248 5.90 7.96 8.34
N TRP A 249 5.13 7.37 9.25
CA TRP A 249 4.74 7.96 10.52
C TRP A 249 5.49 7.32 11.68
N VAL A 250 6.73 7.76 11.86
CA VAL A 250 7.70 7.21 12.82
C VAL A 250 8.24 8.30 13.73
N GLY A 251 8.94 7.94 14.80
CA GLY A 251 9.46 8.90 15.79
C GLY A 251 10.26 10.07 15.18
N ASN A 252 10.16 11.26 15.78
CA ASN A 252 10.74 12.51 15.25
C ASN A 252 12.28 12.56 15.24
N LYS A 253 12.96 11.48 15.67
CA LYS A 253 14.40 11.29 15.44
C LYS A 253 14.72 10.72 14.06
N VAL A 254 13.70 10.33 13.29
CA VAL A 254 13.84 9.74 11.94
C VAL A 254 13.31 10.72 10.90
N THR A 255 12.07 11.14 11.07
CA THR A 255 11.32 12.01 10.14
C THR A 255 10.95 13.32 10.82
N PRO A 256 10.91 14.45 10.11
CA PRO A 256 10.51 15.73 10.68
C PRO A 256 9.08 15.73 11.23
N GLY A 257 8.88 16.42 12.34
CA GLY A 257 7.57 16.65 12.94
C GLY A 257 6.78 17.76 12.25
N SER A 258 7.47 18.77 11.72
CA SER A 258 6.89 19.95 11.07
C SER A 258 7.54 20.28 9.73
N THR A 259 6.86 21.10 8.95
CA THR A 259 7.36 21.62 7.67
C THR A 259 8.62 22.45 7.86
N GLU A 260 8.70 23.23 8.94
CA GLU A 260 9.90 24.04 9.26
C GLU A 260 11.12 23.16 9.55
N GLU A 261 10.95 22.09 10.32
CA GLU A 261 12.01 21.11 10.56
C GLU A 261 12.46 20.43 9.27
N SER A 262 11.50 20.05 8.41
CA SER A 262 11.77 19.47 7.09
C SER A 262 12.59 20.43 6.22
N HIS A 263 12.21 21.71 6.18
CA HIS A 263 12.91 22.72 5.41
C HIS A 263 14.34 22.93 5.89
N ARG A 264 14.55 23.10 7.20
CA ARG A 264 15.89 23.24 7.78
C ARG A 264 16.78 22.04 7.46
N ALA A 265 16.24 20.83 7.56
CA ALA A 265 16.99 19.61 7.23
C ALA A 265 17.46 19.58 5.76
N ILE A 266 16.64 20.06 4.82
CA ILE A 266 17.02 20.14 3.40
C ILE A 266 17.96 21.31 3.10
N GLU A 267 17.80 22.46 3.76
CA GLU A 267 18.77 23.58 3.67
C GLU A 267 20.15 23.17 4.19
N ASP A 268 20.21 22.45 5.31
CA ASP A 268 21.46 21.93 5.84
C ASP A 268 22.06 20.89 4.89
N ALA A 269 21.27 20.01 4.29
CA ALA A 269 21.75 19.04 3.30
C ALA A 269 22.31 19.68 2.01
N ARG A 270 22.00 20.94 1.73
CA ARG A 270 22.62 21.72 0.64
C ARG A 270 23.96 22.34 1.03
N ASN A 271 24.27 22.39 2.34
CA ASN A 271 25.45 23.04 2.89
C ASN A 271 26.34 22.01 3.63
N PRO A 272 27.27 21.33 2.92
CA PRO A 272 28.05 20.20 3.45
C PRO A 272 29.04 20.53 4.60
N GLY A 273 29.10 21.78 5.07
CA GLY A 273 29.99 22.24 6.14
C GLY A 273 29.40 22.18 7.56
N LYS A 274 28.17 21.70 7.74
CA LYS A 274 27.53 21.56 9.07
C LYS A 274 27.49 20.09 9.50
N ASN A 275 27.72 19.79 10.77
CA ASN A 275 27.60 18.42 11.28
C ASN A 275 26.15 17.90 11.15
N HIS A 276 25.96 16.88 10.32
CA HIS A 276 24.65 16.32 9.94
C HIS A 276 24.23 15.08 10.76
N ALA A 277 25.01 14.70 11.78
CA ALA A 277 24.78 13.46 12.52
C ALA A 277 23.59 13.59 13.49
N GLY A 278 22.51 12.86 13.21
CA GLY A 278 21.40 12.64 14.17
C GLY A 278 20.18 13.55 14.01
N THR A 279 20.16 14.46 13.03
CA THR A 279 18.96 15.25 12.69
C THR A 279 17.98 14.43 11.85
N ALA A 280 16.68 14.58 12.14
CA ALA A 280 15.64 13.97 11.34
C ALA A 280 15.66 14.55 9.91
N SER A 281 15.45 13.69 8.92
CA SER A 281 15.52 14.08 7.51
C SER A 281 14.25 13.68 6.79
N PRO A 282 13.67 14.51 5.91
CA PRO A 282 12.60 14.05 5.04
C PRO A 282 13.11 13.12 3.92
N ALA A 283 14.43 13.06 3.66
CA ALA A 283 15.01 12.24 2.60
C ALA A 283 15.19 10.77 3.03
N GLN A 284 14.07 10.06 3.21
CA GLN A 284 14.04 8.66 3.68
C GLN A 284 14.27 7.63 2.58
N LEU A 285 14.33 8.07 1.32
CA LEU A 285 14.62 7.25 0.15
C LEU A 285 15.94 7.73 -0.47
N THR A 286 16.95 6.87 -0.48
CA THR A 286 18.24 7.14 -1.14
C THR A 286 18.21 6.84 -2.64
N SER A 287 17.21 6.09 -3.09
CA SER A 287 17.04 5.69 -4.48
C SER A 287 15.55 5.56 -4.82
N CYS A 288 15.19 5.89 -6.05
CA CYS A 288 13.83 5.83 -6.55
C CYS A 288 13.31 4.38 -6.54
N PRO A 289 12.23 4.08 -5.80
CA PRO A 289 11.65 2.74 -5.76
C PRO A 289 11.09 2.27 -7.12
N TRP A 290 10.80 3.20 -8.02
CA TRP A 290 10.23 2.92 -9.34
C TRP A 290 11.27 2.57 -10.41
N CYS A 291 12.40 3.29 -10.43
CA CYS A 291 13.36 3.19 -11.53
C CYS A 291 14.81 3.02 -11.09
N GLY A 292 15.11 3.00 -9.78
CA GLY A 292 16.44 2.77 -9.24
C GLY A 292 17.41 3.97 -9.27
N SER A 293 17.05 5.10 -9.90
CA SER A 293 17.91 6.29 -9.91
C SER A 293 18.16 6.83 -8.49
N SER A 294 19.37 7.35 -8.23
CA SER A 294 19.71 7.98 -6.95
C SER A 294 18.80 9.17 -6.65
N ILE A 295 18.53 9.41 -5.37
CA ILE A 295 17.82 10.59 -4.87
C ILE A 295 18.78 11.35 -3.96
N ILE A 296 19.10 12.58 -4.33
CA ILE A 296 20.02 13.46 -3.62
C ILE A 296 19.18 14.46 -2.81
N PRO A 297 19.23 14.44 -1.46
CA PRO A 297 18.37 15.28 -0.63
C PRO A 297 18.35 16.76 -1.02
N GLY A 298 19.52 17.37 -1.24
CA GLY A 298 19.63 18.79 -1.57
C GLY A 298 19.10 19.19 -2.97
N GLN A 299 18.94 18.23 -3.88
CA GLN A 299 18.56 18.46 -5.28
C GLN A 299 17.13 17.97 -5.57
N ASP A 300 16.80 16.79 -5.06
CA ASP A 300 15.58 16.05 -5.40
C ASP A 300 14.48 16.18 -4.36
N VAL A 301 14.73 16.84 -3.22
CA VAL A 301 13.70 17.14 -2.21
C VAL A 301 13.40 18.64 -2.17
N GLU A 302 12.12 18.99 -2.28
CA GLU A 302 11.64 20.36 -2.28
C GLU A 302 10.63 20.57 -1.14
N VAL A 303 10.92 21.51 -0.25
CA VAL A 303 10.02 21.87 0.86
C VAL A 303 9.38 23.22 0.55
N LYS A 304 8.06 23.24 0.39
CA LYS A 304 7.26 24.45 0.23
C LYS A 304 6.67 24.84 1.58
N LYS A 305 7.15 25.97 2.13
CA LYS A 305 6.69 26.57 3.40
C LYS A 305 5.51 27.53 3.21
N ASP A 306 4.81 27.45 2.08
CA ASP A 306 3.79 28.44 1.75
C ASP A 306 2.63 28.44 2.77
N LYS A 307 1.81 29.50 2.74
CA LYS A 307 0.57 29.64 3.54
C LYS A 307 -0.53 28.62 3.14
N LEU A 308 -0.17 27.55 2.41
CA LEU A 308 -1.01 26.45 1.94
C LEU A 308 -0.72 25.16 2.74
N GLY A 309 -0.33 25.31 4.01
CA GLY A 309 -0.16 24.18 4.93
C GLY A 309 0.95 23.22 4.55
N GLY A 310 2.12 23.77 4.20
CA GLY A 310 3.44 23.12 4.25
C GLY A 310 3.56 21.75 3.57
N ARG A 311 4.33 21.66 2.48
CA ARG A 311 4.47 20.40 1.71
C ARG A 311 5.90 20.02 1.44
N THR A 312 6.22 18.74 1.54
CA THR A 312 7.53 18.19 1.20
C THR A 312 7.41 17.21 0.04
N PHE A 313 8.02 17.55 -1.10
CA PHE A 313 8.01 16.72 -2.30
C PHE A 313 9.35 16.02 -2.48
N VAL A 314 9.31 14.72 -2.76
CA VAL A 314 10.49 13.91 -3.09
C VAL A 314 10.41 13.51 -4.56
N PHE A 315 11.34 13.97 -5.38
CA PHE A 315 11.40 13.66 -6.81
C PHE A 315 12.38 12.51 -7.08
N CYS A 316 12.18 11.81 -8.21
CA CYS A 316 13.18 10.91 -8.74
C CYS A 316 14.34 11.70 -9.35
N GLY A 317 15.59 11.42 -8.94
CA GLY A 317 16.81 12.03 -9.50
C GLY A 317 17.23 11.53 -10.89
N ASP A 318 16.26 11.11 -11.72
CA ASP A 318 16.53 10.76 -13.12
C ASP A 318 16.73 12.04 -13.94
N LYS A 319 17.99 12.41 -14.17
CA LYS A 319 18.38 13.61 -14.92
C LYS A 319 17.84 13.66 -16.35
N LYS A 320 17.56 12.50 -16.96
CA LYS A 320 16.98 12.41 -18.31
C LYS A 320 15.46 12.63 -18.33
N GLY A 321 14.81 12.75 -17.17
CA GLY A 321 13.37 12.98 -17.07
C GLY A 321 12.49 11.85 -17.63
N ARG A 322 13.01 10.62 -17.72
CA ARG A 322 12.27 9.48 -18.28
C ARG A 322 11.36 8.82 -17.24
N CYS A 323 11.72 8.88 -15.97
CA CYS A 323 10.92 8.37 -14.86
C CYS A 323 9.61 9.15 -14.67
N ASP A 324 8.50 8.44 -14.46
CA ASP A 324 7.15 9.02 -14.22
C ASP A 324 7.06 9.90 -12.97
N PHE A 325 8.01 9.71 -12.04
CA PHE A 325 8.13 10.45 -10.80
C PHE A 325 9.28 11.47 -10.81
N SER A 326 9.88 11.74 -11.99
CA SER A 326 10.80 12.86 -12.16
C SER A 326 10.06 14.20 -12.10
N LYS A 327 10.77 15.28 -11.74
CA LYS A 327 10.20 16.62 -11.63
C LYS A 327 9.49 17.06 -12.91
N GLY A 328 10.10 16.82 -14.07
CA GLY A 328 9.53 17.16 -15.38
C GLY A 328 8.19 16.47 -15.64
N LYS A 329 8.15 15.13 -15.59
CA LYS A 329 6.95 14.34 -15.91
C LYS A 329 5.82 14.47 -14.88
N SER A 330 6.16 14.66 -13.62
CA SER A 330 5.15 14.68 -12.54
C SER A 330 4.67 16.09 -12.15
N SER A 331 5.22 17.16 -12.74
CA SER A 331 4.91 18.55 -12.39
C SER A 331 3.42 18.93 -12.47
N LYS A 332 2.68 18.34 -13.41
CA LYS A 332 1.25 18.59 -13.63
C LYS A 332 0.32 17.64 -12.87
N GLN A 333 0.89 16.68 -12.13
CA GLN A 333 0.10 15.71 -11.37
C GLN A 333 -0.35 16.33 -10.03
N ALA A 334 -1.50 15.88 -9.49
CA ALA A 334 -2.01 16.36 -8.20
C ALA A 334 -1.00 16.17 -7.05
N HIS A 335 -0.21 15.10 -7.12
CA HIS A 335 0.99 14.89 -6.30
C HIS A 335 2.23 14.77 -7.20
N PRO A 336 3.03 15.84 -7.33
CA PRO A 336 4.33 15.79 -8.01
C PRO A 336 5.32 14.89 -7.26
N GLY A 337 6.26 14.31 -8.00
CA GLY A 337 7.28 13.40 -7.45
C GLY A 337 6.72 12.05 -7.00
N LEU A 338 7.53 11.35 -6.21
CA LEU A 338 7.15 10.10 -5.56
C LEU A 338 5.99 10.37 -4.58
N PRO A 339 4.97 9.48 -4.53
CA PRO A 339 3.77 9.67 -3.72
C PRO A 339 4.01 9.33 -2.24
N VAL A 340 4.98 10.01 -1.62
CA VAL A 340 5.44 9.77 -0.25
C VAL A 340 5.19 10.99 0.64
N LEU A 341 4.71 10.73 1.86
CA LEU A 341 4.54 11.72 2.91
C LEU A 341 5.43 11.33 4.09
N VAL A 342 6.34 12.22 4.48
CA VAL A 342 7.39 11.93 5.47
C VAL A 342 7.44 12.99 6.58
N VAL A 343 6.49 13.91 6.59
CA VAL A 343 6.36 14.97 7.58
C VAL A 343 5.04 14.79 8.30
N ASP A 344 5.08 14.71 9.62
CA ASP A 344 3.91 14.49 10.47
C ASP A 344 2.80 15.52 10.21
N GLU A 345 3.13 16.81 10.22
CA GLU A 345 2.20 17.91 9.95
C GLU A 345 1.47 17.72 8.60
N GLU A 346 2.20 17.38 7.54
CA GLU A 346 1.62 17.11 6.22
C GLU A 346 0.71 15.87 6.25
N ILE A 347 1.11 14.80 6.94
CA ILE A 347 0.34 13.57 7.10
C ILE A 347 -1.01 13.85 7.79
N TYR A 348 -1.07 14.70 8.82
CA TYR A 348 -2.33 15.00 9.51
C TYR A 348 -3.28 15.85 8.65
N HIS A 349 -2.74 16.77 7.86
CA HIS A 349 -3.53 17.59 6.95
C HIS A 349 -3.95 16.83 5.68
N ARG A 350 -3.15 15.87 5.24
CA ARG A 350 -3.35 15.11 4.00
C ARG A 350 -3.09 13.63 4.27
N PRO A 351 -4.01 12.93 4.96
CA PRO A 351 -3.78 11.55 5.36
C PRO A 351 -3.48 10.66 4.15
N PRO A 352 -2.40 9.87 4.19
CA PRO A 352 -2.02 9.01 3.08
C PRO A 352 -3.02 7.87 2.90
N THR A 353 -3.02 7.21 1.74
CA THR A 353 -3.85 6.02 1.55
C THR A 353 -3.32 4.83 2.36
N MET A 354 -2.00 4.71 2.47
CA MET A 354 -1.31 3.69 3.24
C MET A 354 -0.31 4.33 4.20
N MET A 355 -0.10 3.77 5.38
CA MET A 355 0.86 4.30 6.34
C MET A 355 1.73 3.19 6.92
N ILE A 356 3.03 3.49 7.05
CA ILE A 356 3.95 2.71 7.86
C ILE A 356 4.21 3.46 9.15
N ALA A 357 4.03 2.78 10.29
CA ALA A 357 4.08 3.40 11.59
C ALA A 357 4.78 2.56 12.65
N THR A 358 5.32 3.24 13.66
CA THR A 358 5.94 2.62 14.84
C THR A 358 5.06 2.77 16.08
N VAL A 359 5.30 1.91 17.08
CA VAL A 359 4.46 1.83 18.30
C VAL A 359 4.44 3.14 19.10
N ASP A 360 5.57 3.86 19.14
CA ASP A 360 5.70 5.15 19.83
C ASP A 360 4.75 6.21 19.27
N LYS A 361 4.53 6.22 17.95
CA LYS A 361 3.60 7.15 17.30
C LYS A 361 2.15 6.81 17.61
N PHE A 362 1.82 5.52 17.62
CA PHE A 362 0.50 5.05 18.05
C PHE A 362 0.15 5.46 19.48
N ALA A 363 1.12 5.44 20.41
CA ALA A 363 0.88 5.89 21.78
C ALA A 363 0.47 7.39 21.85
N MET A 364 0.88 8.21 20.88
CA MET A 364 0.49 9.62 20.83
C MET A 364 -0.97 9.87 20.44
N MET A 365 -1.69 8.86 19.92
CA MET A 365 -3.10 9.02 19.51
C MET A 365 -4.00 9.51 20.64
N ALA A 366 -3.70 9.14 21.90
CA ALA A 366 -4.47 9.55 23.07
C ALA A 366 -4.31 11.06 23.39
N TRP A 367 -3.21 11.69 22.95
CA TRP A 367 -2.79 13.01 23.41
C TRP A 367 -2.82 14.09 22.32
N ARG A 368 -2.86 13.70 21.04
CA ARG A 368 -2.74 14.63 19.90
C ARG A 368 -4.01 14.66 19.06
N GLY A 369 -4.75 15.77 19.15
CA GLY A 369 -6.00 15.99 18.42
C GLY A 369 -5.87 15.86 16.90
N GLN A 370 -4.73 16.27 16.34
CA GLN A 370 -4.46 16.17 14.90
C GLN A 370 -4.44 14.74 14.38
N VAL A 371 -4.14 13.73 15.20
CA VAL A 371 -4.10 12.33 14.77
C VAL A 371 -5.49 11.80 14.39
N ARG A 372 -6.55 12.47 14.87
CA ARG A 372 -7.95 12.10 14.58
C ARG A 372 -8.28 12.13 13.09
N THR A 373 -7.64 13.02 12.32
CA THR A 373 -7.86 13.11 10.87
C THR A 373 -7.46 11.83 10.14
N LEU A 374 -6.45 11.10 10.64
CA LEU A 374 -6.02 9.81 10.08
C LEU A 374 -7.12 8.73 10.16
N PHE A 375 -8.07 8.88 11.09
CA PHE A 375 -9.17 7.93 11.30
C PHE A 375 -10.52 8.51 10.82
N GLY A 376 -10.48 9.47 9.89
CA GLY A 376 -11.69 10.05 9.29
C GLY A 376 -12.47 11.00 10.20
N ARG A 377 -11.93 11.36 11.38
CA ARG A 377 -12.54 12.34 12.28
C ARG A 377 -12.01 13.74 11.94
N VAL A 378 -12.67 14.37 10.97
CA VAL A 378 -12.35 15.69 10.45
C VAL A 378 -13.33 16.73 11.01
N GLY A 379 -12.84 17.90 11.40
CA GLY A 379 -13.67 19.03 11.82
C GLY A 379 -14.06 19.95 10.65
N LEU A 380 -13.10 20.27 9.79
CA LEU A 380 -13.27 21.12 8.60
C LEU A 380 -12.24 20.74 7.54
N GLU A 381 -12.53 21.01 6.28
CA GLU A 381 -11.52 21.01 5.21
C GLU A 381 -11.26 22.44 4.74
N CYS A 382 -9.98 22.79 4.65
CA CYS A 382 -9.52 24.05 4.11
C CYS A 382 -8.82 23.81 2.78
N GLU A 383 -9.20 24.52 1.71
CA GLU A 383 -8.55 24.40 0.40
C GLU A 383 -7.03 24.63 0.46
N ARG A 384 -6.58 25.45 1.41
CA ARG A 384 -5.16 25.75 1.64
C ARG A 384 -4.50 24.70 2.51
N HIS A 385 -5.03 24.48 3.71
CA HIS A 385 -4.36 23.69 4.75
C HIS A 385 -4.72 22.21 4.73
N GLY A 386 -5.66 21.76 3.90
CA GLY A 386 -6.16 20.38 3.90
C GLY A 386 -7.14 20.13 5.05
N LEU A 387 -7.16 18.90 5.55
CA LEU A 387 -8.04 18.47 6.62
C LEU A 387 -7.61 19.09 7.96
N LEU A 388 -8.60 19.54 8.72
CA LEU A 388 -8.42 20.18 10.03
C LEU A 388 -9.14 19.37 11.11
N TRP A 389 -8.55 19.33 12.29
CA TRP A 389 -9.14 18.73 13.49
C TRP A 389 -9.86 19.79 14.34
N GLN A 390 -10.66 19.33 15.30
CA GLN A 390 -11.29 20.22 16.27
C GLN A 390 -10.24 20.99 17.07
N GLY A 391 -10.32 22.32 17.06
CA GLY A 391 -9.34 23.19 17.72
C GLY A 391 -8.09 23.51 16.89
N ALA A 392 -8.07 23.19 15.59
CA ALA A 392 -7.03 23.69 14.69
C ALA A 392 -7.05 25.22 14.61
N SER A 393 -5.88 25.85 14.45
CA SER A 393 -5.74 27.32 14.41
C SER A 393 -6.34 27.94 13.13
N CYS A 394 -6.44 27.18 12.05
CA CYS A 394 -7.08 27.61 10.82
C CYS A 394 -8.60 27.42 10.92
N THR A 395 -9.38 28.46 10.59
CA THR A 395 -10.85 28.42 10.56
C THR A 395 -11.40 28.16 9.14
N GLY A 396 -10.54 27.83 8.18
CA GLY A 396 -10.88 27.66 6.75
C GLY A 396 -11.06 28.96 5.97
N ASN A 397 -11.34 30.08 6.65
CA ASN A 397 -11.48 31.39 6.02
C ASN A 397 -10.11 32.04 5.82
N HIS A 398 -9.78 32.31 4.55
CA HIS A 398 -8.57 33.04 4.20
C HIS A 398 -8.89 34.27 3.37
N PRO A 399 -8.26 35.43 3.65
CA PRO A 399 -8.32 36.57 2.74
C PRO A 399 -7.83 36.11 1.36
N ARG A 400 -8.54 36.53 0.31
CA ARG A 400 -8.17 36.29 -1.09
C ARG A 400 -6.77 36.88 -1.27
N SER A 401 -5.76 36.05 -1.56
CA SER A 401 -4.40 36.56 -1.78
C SER A 401 -4.43 37.43 -3.03
N GLN A 402 -4.07 38.71 -2.90
CA GLN A 402 -3.78 39.55 -4.06
C GLN A 402 -2.72 38.82 -4.89
N ARG A 403 -3.06 38.49 -6.14
CA ARG A 403 -2.08 38.02 -7.11
C ARG A 403 -1.05 39.12 -7.27
N THR A 404 0.13 38.98 -6.67
CA THR A 404 1.31 39.70 -7.12
C THR A 404 1.65 39.15 -8.50
N THR A 405 1.13 39.84 -9.52
CA THR A 405 1.64 39.78 -10.88
C THR A 405 3.11 40.20 -10.83
N PHE A 406 4.01 39.24 -10.97
CA PHE A 406 5.37 39.55 -11.40
C PHE A 406 5.28 39.87 -12.89
N ASN A 407 5.53 41.14 -13.23
CA ASN A 407 5.79 41.60 -14.58
C ASN A 407 7.13 41.06 -15.08
#